data_AF-A0A496R632-F1
#
_entry.id   AF-A0A496R632-F1
#
_cell.length_a   1.000
_cell.length_b   1.000
_cell.length_c   1.000
_cell.angle_alpha   90.00
_cell.angle_beta   90.00
_cell.angle_gamma   90.00
#
_symmetry.space_group_name_H-M   'P 1'
#
loop_
_entity.id
_entity.type
_entity.pdbx_description
1 polymer ?
#
loop_
_entity_poly.entity_id
_entity_poly.type
_entity_poly.pdbx_seq_one_letter_code
_entity_poly.pdbx_strand_id
1 'polypeptide(L)'
;MSEEIEKKVSELLNEEKWTRATLNSYTINNFIDLDELIQNAVDQDVKNQIKDLCDEHLVHTKNSIIALYISGIIALNRQVIDDSNMVQLINIFSDNHKWNVVEFLCNRILSFGENKFALHTLASCYDHENEEEKKHGIWERLIKVDHDEADIVRFLAEIKEKEGDIDTAVEYYKRAIHRYIN
;
A
#
# COMPACT_ATOMS: atom_id res chain seq x y z
N MET A 1 12.70 22.01 19.32
CA MET A 1 12.04 21.70 18.04
C MET A 1 11.95 20.20 17.86
N SER A 2 13.06 19.45 17.87
CA SER A 2 13.04 17.97 17.85
C SER A 2 12.15 17.33 18.92
N GLU A 3 12.29 17.77 20.18
CA GLU A 3 11.52 17.25 21.32
C GLU A 3 10.00 17.47 21.19
N GLU A 4 9.57 18.46 20.40
CA GLU A 4 8.15 18.78 20.24
C GLU A 4 7.44 17.77 19.32
N ILE A 5 8.11 17.34 18.24
CA ILE A 5 7.58 16.31 17.33
C ILE A 5 7.55 14.96 18.03
N GLU A 6 8.63 14.58 18.72
CA GLU A 6 8.70 13.33 19.48
C GLU A 6 7.58 13.26 20.52
N LYS A 7 7.37 14.35 21.27
CA LYS A 7 6.28 14.44 22.23
C LYS A 7 4.91 14.31 21.57
N LYS A 8 4.68 15.00 20.45
CA LYS A 8 3.41 14.93 19.71
C LYS A 8 3.13 13.52 19.19
N VAL A 9 4.13 12.83 18.64
CA VAL A 9 3.98 11.43 18.19
C VAL A 9 3.72 10.52 19.39
N SER A 10 4.44 10.69 20.49
CA SER A 10 4.20 9.91 21.71
C SER A 10 2.79 10.09 22.27
N GLU A 11 2.27 11.32 22.30
CA GLU A 11 0.89 11.62 22.70
C GLU A 11 -0.12 10.91 21.79
N LEU A 12 0.05 11.01 20.47
CA LEU A 12 -0.81 10.32 19.50
C LEU A 12 -0.82 8.79 19.68
N LEU A 13 0.35 8.19 19.89
CA LEU A 13 0.48 6.75 20.12
C LEU A 13 -0.19 6.30 21.43
N ASN A 14 -0.11 7.11 22.49
CA ASN A 14 -0.73 6.80 23.78
C ASN A 14 -2.26 7.01 23.77
N GLU A 15 -2.75 7.95 22.97
CA GLU A 15 -4.17 8.22 22.81
C GLU A 15 -4.86 7.19 21.90
N GLU A 16 -4.12 6.56 20.99
CA GLU A 16 -4.65 5.54 20.10
C GLU A 16 -5.10 4.30 20.88
N LYS A 17 -6.41 4.05 20.85
CA LYS A 17 -7.00 2.82 21.38
C LYS A 17 -7.40 1.92 20.23
N TRP A 18 -6.86 0.71 20.18
CA TRP A 18 -7.27 -0.30 19.21
C TRP A 18 -8.70 -0.80 19.51
N THR A 19 -9.68 -0.25 18.79
CA THR A 19 -11.08 -0.68 18.87
C THR A 19 -11.71 -0.65 17.49
N ARG A 20 -12.80 -1.41 17.31
CA ARG A 20 -13.60 -1.38 16.06
C ARG A 20 -14.13 0.02 15.74
N ALA A 21 -14.46 0.81 16.77
CA ALA A 21 -14.92 2.18 16.60
C ALA A 21 -13.79 3.08 16.07
N THR A 22 -12.59 2.93 16.62
CA THR A 22 -11.39 3.65 16.17
C THR A 22 -11.10 3.34 14.71
N LEU A 23 -11.11 2.06 14.32
CA LEU A 23 -10.84 1.66 12.94
C LEU A 23 -11.88 2.21 11.96
N ASN A 24 -13.16 2.20 12.34
CA ASN A 24 -14.22 2.80 11.54
C ASN A 24 -14.09 4.33 11.40
N SER A 25 -13.51 4.99 12.40
CA SER A 25 -13.30 6.45 12.38
C SER A 25 -12.15 6.91 11.50
N TYR A 26 -11.20 6.03 11.16
CA TYR A 26 -10.09 6.37 10.28
C TYR A 26 -10.57 6.72 8.87
N THR A 27 -10.02 7.82 8.37
CA THR A 27 -10.23 8.38 7.04
C THR A 27 -8.89 8.70 6.38
N ILE A 28 -8.91 9.03 5.08
CA ILE A 28 -7.72 9.45 4.34
C ILE A 28 -7.04 10.67 4.99
N ASN A 29 -7.83 11.62 5.51
CA ASN A 29 -7.29 12.82 6.16
C ASN A 29 -6.37 12.49 7.35
N ASN A 30 -6.66 11.43 8.10
CA ASN A 30 -5.79 11.02 9.20
C ASN A 30 -4.39 10.68 8.69
N PHE A 31 -4.26 10.03 7.54
CA PHE A 31 -2.95 9.70 6.95
C PHE A 31 -2.26 10.92 6.34
N ILE A 32 -3.01 11.88 5.80
CA ILE A 32 -2.47 13.15 5.34
C ILE A 32 -1.85 13.92 6.52
N ASP A 33 -2.54 13.98 7.66
CA ASP A 33 -2.01 14.60 8.88
C ASP A 33 -0.73 13.89 9.36
N LEU A 34 -0.68 12.56 9.24
CA LEU A 34 0.54 11.79 9.54
C LEU A 34 1.67 12.05 8.53
N ASP A 35 1.36 12.24 7.24
CA ASP A 35 2.36 12.64 6.23
C ASP A 35 2.97 14.01 6.55
N GLU A 36 2.17 14.97 7.02
CA GLU A 36 2.69 16.25 7.50
C GLU A 36 3.62 16.09 8.70
N LEU A 37 3.28 15.20 9.65
CA LEU A 37 4.17 14.88 10.78
C LEU A 37 5.49 14.25 10.33
N ILE A 38 5.43 13.32 9.38
CA ILE A 38 6.61 12.68 8.81
C ILE A 38 7.48 13.71 8.10
N GLN A 39 6.89 14.60 7.30
CA GLN A 39 7.64 15.65 6.61
C GLN A 39 8.33 16.59 7.59
N ASN A 40 7.63 17.03 8.64
CA ASN A 40 8.22 17.83 9.71
C ASN A 40 9.38 17.09 10.41
N ALA A 41 9.25 15.78 10.63
CA ALA A 41 10.31 14.97 11.21
C ALA A 41 11.52 14.82 10.26
N VAL A 42 11.30 14.78 8.95
CA VAL A 42 12.36 14.78 7.94
C VAL A 42 13.08 16.12 7.91
N ASP A 43 12.35 17.24 7.93
CA ASP A 43 12.90 18.60 7.86
C ASP A 43 13.75 18.94 9.10
N GLN A 44 13.40 18.36 10.25
CA GLN A 44 14.14 18.52 11.51
C GLN A 44 15.22 17.44 11.74
N ASP A 45 15.41 16.53 10.78
CA ASP A 45 16.35 15.40 10.86
C ASP A 45 16.14 14.50 12.10
N VAL A 46 14.88 14.33 12.52
CA VAL A 46 14.46 13.47 13.64
C VAL A 46 13.70 12.22 13.21
N LYS A 47 13.56 11.99 11.90
CA LYS A 47 12.82 10.83 11.34
C LYS A 47 13.29 9.48 11.88
N ASN A 48 14.57 9.35 12.25
CA ASN A 48 15.09 8.08 12.76
C ASN A 48 14.59 7.81 14.18
N GLN A 49 14.64 8.83 15.05
CA GLN A 49 14.13 8.80 16.40
C GLN A 49 12.63 8.52 16.41
N ILE A 50 11.88 9.17 15.52
CA ILE A 50 10.44 8.93 15.37
C ILE A 50 10.15 7.51 14.90
N LYS A 51 10.94 6.96 13.96
CA LYS A 51 10.79 5.57 13.55
C LYS A 51 11.05 4.61 14.72
N ASP A 52 12.14 4.80 15.46
CA ASP A 52 12.51 3.94 16.58
C ASP A 52 11.44 3.98 17.68
N LEU A 53 10.86 5.16 17.96
CA LEU A 53 9.72 5.32 18.86
C LEU A 53 8.49 4.52 18.41
N CYS A 54 8.16 4.58 17.11
CA CYS A 54 7.06 3.79 16.56
C CYS A 54 7.34 2.28 16.61
N ASP A 55 8.56 1.86 16.29
CA ASP A 55 8.96 0.44 16.34
C ASP A 55 8.91 -0.12 17.76
N GLU A 56 9.38 0.64 18.76
CA GLU A 56 9.26 0.27 20.18
C GLU A 56 7.79 0.15 20.59
N HIS A 57 6.93 1.08 20.16
CA HIS A 57 5.50 1.01 20.43
C HIS A 57 4.85 -0.25 19.81
N LEU A 58 5.26 -0.64 18.61
CA LEU A 58 4.75 -1.84 17.90
C LEU A 58 5.10 -3.15 18.60
N VAL A 59 6.14 -3.19 19.45
CA VAL A 59 6.45 -4.38 20.28
C VAL A 59 5.29 -4.71 21.22
N HIS A 60 4.63 -3.70 21.77
CA HIS A 60 3.53 -3.85 22.72
C HIS A 60 2.15 -3.75 22.06
N THR A 61 2.03 -2.94 21.00
CA THR A 61 0.76 -2.66 20.32
C THR A 61 0.90 -2.90 18.81
N LYS A 62 0.98 -4.18 18.40
CA LYS A 62 1.24 -4.58 17.01
C LYS A 62 0.30 -3.98 15.97
N ASN A 63 -0.93 -3.62 16.35
CA ASN A 63 -1.96 -3.11 15.44
C ASN A 63 -2.13 -1.58 15.53
N SER A 64 -1.16 -0.86 16.10
CA SER A 64 -1.19 0.61 16.13
C SER A 64 -1.16 1.16 14.69
N ILE A 65 -2.24 1.83 14.26
CA ILE A 65 -2.35 2.33 12.88
C ILE A 65 -1.34 3.45 12.67
N ILE A 66 -1.18 4.33 13.66
CA ILE A 66 -0.23 5.44 13.63
C ILE A 66 1.21 4.91 13.54
N ALA A 67 1.59 3.97 14.40
CA ALA A 67 2.96 3.45 14.42
C ALA A 67 3.29 2.66 13.14
N LEU A 68 2.36 1.82 12.66
CA LEU A 68 2.53 1.08 11.40
C LEU A 68 2.72 2.03 10.23
N TYR A 69 1.90 3.08 10.12
CA TYR A 69 1.99 4.05 9.04
C TYR A 69 3.30 4.85 9.09
N ILE A 70 3.61 5.47 10.23
CA ILE A 70 4.82 6.31 10.36
C ILE A 70 6.09 5.47 10.14
N SER A 71 6.21 4.32 10.81
CA SER A 71 7.39 3.46 10.64
C SER A 71 7.51 2.94 9.20
N GLY A 72 6.40 2.53 8.60
CA GLY A 72 6.35 2.05 7.23
C GLY A 72 6.78 3.09 6.19
N ILE A 73 6.24 4.32 6.26
CA ILE A 73 6.60 5.39 5.32
C ILE A 73 8.06 5.82 5.50
N ILE A 74 8.58 5.88 6.72
CA ILE A 74 9.99 6.21 6.95
C ILE A 74 10.90 5.10 6.42
N ALA A 75 10.50 3.82 6.52
CA ALA A 75 11.25 2.70 5.94
C ALA A 75 11.29 2.78 4.40
N LEU A 76 10.14 3.03 3.75
CA LEU A 76 10.03 3.18 2.29
C LEU A 76 10.86 4.36 1.77
N ASN A 77 10.86 5.50 2.47
CA ASN A 77 11.69 6.66 2.14
C ASN A 77 13.19 6.35 2.09
N ARG A 78 13.66 5.34 2.84
CA ARG A 78 15.07 4.94 2.87
C ARG A 78 15.42 3.93 1.77
N GLN A 79 14.50 3.62 0.85
CA GLN A 79 14.64 2.55 -0.14
C GLN A 79 14.95 1.18 0.48
N VAL A 80 14.54 0.98 1.74
CA VAL A 80 14.58 -0.33 2.38
C VAL A 80 13.39 -1.11 1.84
N ILE A 81 13.63 -2.34 1.37
CA ILE A 81 12.60 -3.24 0.79
C ILE A 81 11.63 -3.77 1.88
N ASP A 82 11.73 -3.28 3.11
CA ASP A 82 10.86 -3.68 4.21
C ASP A 82 9.58 -2.86 4.18
N ASP A 83 8.54 -3.45 3.61
CA ASP A 83 7.18 -2.92 3.54
C ASP A 83 6.24 -3.60 4.57
N SER A 84 6.77 -4.42 5.47
CA SER A 84 5.98 -5.29 6.37
C SER A 84 4.95 -4.52 7.20
N ASN A 85 5.31 -3.35 7.74
CA ASN A 85 4.41 -2.49 8.50
C ASN A 85 3.26 -1.95 7.63
N MET A 86 3.54 -1.57 6.39
CA MET A 86 2.52 -1.10 5.45
C MET A 86 1.62 -2.23 4.97
N VAL A 87 2.19 -3.42 4.72
CA VAL A 87 1.45 -4.64 4.39
C VAL A 87 0.46 -4.99 5.51
N GLN A 88 0.93 -4.99 6.76
CA GLN A 88 0.07 -5.24 7.91
C GLN A 88 -1.05 -4.20 8.04
N LEU A 89 -0.72 -2.92 7.85
CA LEU A 89 -1.70 -1.84 7.89
C LEU A 89 -2.78 -1.97 6.81
N ILE A 90 -2.38 -2.30 5.58
CA ILE A 90 -3.29 -2.54 4.47
C ILE A 90 -4.22 -3.72 4.75
N ASN A 91 -3.68 -4.83 5.30
CA ASN A 91 -4.48 -5.99 5.66
C ASN A 91 -5.53 -5.64 6.72
N ILE A 92 -5.16 -4.85 7.73
CA ILE A 92 -6.09 -4.36 8.75
C ILE A 92 -7.31 -3.65 8.13
N PHE A 93 -7.09 -2.73 7.18
CA PHE A 93 -8.18 -2.02 6.53
C PHE A 93 -8.94 -2.87 5.49
N SER A 94 -8.26 -3.79 4.82
CA SER A 94 -8.86 -4.74 3.89
C SER A 94 -9.83 -5.69 4.60
N ASP A 95 -9.42 -6.26 5.74
CA ASP A 95 -10.26 -7.13 6.57
C ASP A 95 -11.53 -6.42 7.07
N ASN A 96 -11.47 -5.09 7.19
CA ASN A 96 -12.58 -4.25 7.60
C ASN A 96 -13.32 -3.58 6.43
N HIS A 97 -13.00 -3.96 5.19
CA HIS A 97 -13.67 -3.49 3.97
C HIS A 97 -13.63 -1.96 3.80
N LYS A 98 -12.57 -1.32 4.30
CA LYS A 98 -12.33 0.13 4.17
C LYS A 98 -11.59 0.42 2.86
N TRP A 99 -12.21 0.08 1.74
CA TRP A 99 -11.59 0.07 0.40
C TRP A 99 -10.98 1.41 0.00
N ASN A 100 -11.63 2.52 0.29
CA ASN A 100 -11.08 3.86 0.05
C ASN A 100 -9.75 4.13 0.78
N VAL A 101 -9.58 3.60 2.00
CA VAL A 101 -8.32 3.68 2.75
C VAL A 101 -7.30 2.71 2.20
N VAL A 102 -7.72 1.49 1.83
CA VAL A 102 -6.86 0.49 1.19
C VAL A 102 -6.27 1.02 -0.10
N GLU A 103 -7.09 1.61 -0.99
CA GLU A 103 -6.63 2.25 -2.22
C GLU A 103 -5.59 3.34 -1.92
N PHE A 104 -5.88 4.23 -0.97
CA PHE A 104 -4.96 5.29 -0.58
C PHE A 104 -3.61 4.74 -0.12
N LEU A 105 -3.61 3.74 0.77
CA LEU A 105 -2.38 3.13 1.31
C LEU A 105 -1.59 2.38 0.23
N CYS A 106 -2.26 1.67 -0.67
CA CYS A 106 -1.59 1.00 -1.80
C CYS A 106 -0.93 2.04 -2.72
N ASN A 107 -1.65 3.10 -3.09
CA ASN A 107 -1.10 4.19 -3.89
C ASN A 107 0.08 4.89 -3.19
N ARG A 108 0.03 4.99 -1.85
CA ARG A 108 1.13 5.53 -1.06
C ARG A 108 2.40 4.68 -1.17
N ILE A 109 2.30 3.35 -1.06
CA ILE A 109 3.45 2.44 -1.31
C ILE A 109 3.97 2.64 -2.75
N LEU A 110 3.06 2.64 -3.73
CA LEU A 110 3.41 2.74 -5.15
C LEU A 110 4.07 4.07 -5.53
N SER A 111 3.92 5.13 -4.70
CA SER A 111 4.63 6.39 -4.88
C SER A 111 6.15 6.29 -4.64
N PHE A 112 6.61 5.24 -3.95
CA PHE A 112 8.03 4.96 -3.71
C PHE A 112 8.64 3.97 -4.70
N GLY A 113 7.80 3.24 -5.44
CA GLY A 113 8.23 2.25 -6.43
C GLY A 113 7.17 1.18 -6.66
N GLU A 114 7.32 0.42 -7.75
CA GLU A 114 6.42 -0.70 -8.02
C GLU A 114 6.56 -1.78 -6.94
N ASN A 115 5.43 -2.26 -6.43
CA ASN A 115 5.37 -3.23 -5.36
C ASN A 115 4.31 -4.29 -5.65
N LYS A 116 4.70 -5.57 -5.67
CA LYS A 116 3.81 -6.69 -6.01
C LYS A 116 2.58 -6.73 -5.10
N PHE A 117 2.77 -6.65 -3.78
CA PHE A 117 1.65 -6.71 -2.82
C PHE A 117 0.67 -5.55 -3.04
N ALA A 118 1.18 -4.31 -3.14
CA ALA A 118 0.34 -3.13 -3.33
C ALA A 118 -0.45 -3.18 -4.66
N LEU A 119 0.16 -3.65 -5.75
CA LEU A 119 -0.52 -3.80 -7.03
C LEU A 119 -1.62 -4.88 -6.97
N HIS A 120 -1.36 -6.03 -6.35
CA HIS A 120 -2.38 -7.06 -6.16
C HIS A 120 -3.56 -6.56 -5.33
N THR A 121 -3.28 -5.94 -4.19
CA THR A 121 -4.34 -5.45 -3.31
C THR A 121 -5.12 -4.31 -3.96
N LEU A 122 -4.47 -3.43 -4.71
CA LEU A 122 -5.13 -2.36 -5.45
C LEU A 122 -6.03 -2.90 -6.58
N ALA A 123 -5.58 -3.93 -7.30
CA ALA A 123 -6.42 -4.59 -8.31
C ALA A 123 -7.68 -5.22 -7.67
N SER A 124 -7.51 -5.88 -6.52
CA SER A 124 -8.63 -6.40 -5.73
C SER A 124 -9.56 -5.27 -5.26
N CYS A 125 -9.02 -4.13 -4.85
CA CYS A 125 -9.82 -2.97 -4.44
C CYS A 125 -10.72 -2.48 -5.59
N TYR A 126 -10.17 -2.33 -6.79
CA TYR A 126 -10.95 -1.92 -7.97
C TYR A 126 -11.96 -2.97 -8.42
N ASP A 127 -11.68 -4.26 -8.21
CA ASP A 127 -12.66 -5.33 -8.43
C ASP A 127 -13.89 -5.17 -7.51
N HIS A 128 -13.67 -4.88 -6.23
CA HIS A 128 -14.76 -4.68 -5.26
C HIS A 128 -15.59 -3.43 -5.56
N GLU A 129 -15.00 -2.41 -6.17
CA GLU A 129 -15.66 -1.16 -6.54
C GLU A 129 -16.27 -1.19 -7.95
N ASN A 130 -16.12 -2.29 -8.70
CA ASN A 130 -16.50 -2.43 -10.11
C ASN A 130 -15.82 -1.41 -11.04
N GLU A 131 -14.58 -1.03 -10.73
CA GLU A 131 -13.75 -0.09 -11.47
C GLU A 131 -12.84 -0.83 -12.47
N GLU A 132 -13.45 -1.54 -13.42
CA GLU A 132 -12.77 -2.51 -14.30
C GLU A 132 -11.62 -1.88 -15.12
N GLU A 133 -11.80 -0.66 -15.63
CA GLU A 133 -10.75 0.03 -16.39
C GLU A 133 -9.51 0.31 -15.55
N LYS A 134 -9.68 0.74 -14.29
CA LYS A 134 -8.56 0.97 -13.38
C LYS A 134 -7.86 -0.34 -13.04
N LYS A 135 -8.61 -1.40 -12.78
CA LYS A 135 -8.10 -2.75 -12.55
C LYS A 135 -7.23 -3.24 -13.71
N HIS A 136 -7.66 -3.05 -14.96
CA HIS A 136 -6.85 -3.40 -16.13
C HIS A 136 -5.52 -2.64 -16.15
N GLY A 137 -5.52 -1.34 -15.88
CA GLY A 137 -4.31 -0.54 -15.78
C GLY A 137 -3.35 -1.03 -14.68
N ILE A 138 -3.87 -1.49 -13.55
CA ILE A 138 -3.06 -2.10 -12.48
C ILE A 138 -2.49 -3.45 -12.90
N TRP A 139 -3.28 -4.30 -13.57
CA TRP A 139 -2.79 -5.58 -14.10
C TRP A 139 -1.66 -5.42 -15.11
N GLU A 140 -1.72 -4.42 -15.99
CA GLU A 140 -0.64 -4.12 -16.93
C GLU A 140 0.67 -3.73 -16.22
N ARG A 141 0.59 -3.09 -15.05
CA ARG A 141 1.76 -2.80 -14.20
C ARG A 141 2.25 -4.05 -13.48
N LEU A 142 1.33 -4.83 -12.92
CA LEU A 142 1.63 -6.03 -12.14
C LEU A 142 2.40 -7.07 -12.98
N ILE A 143 1.98 -7.34 -14.22
CA ILE A 143 2.67 -8.32 -15.07
C ILE A 143 4.11 -7.90 -15.46
N LYS A 144 4.51 -6.64 -15.23
CA LYS A 144 5.88 -6.17 -15.50
C LYS A 144 6.82 -6.46 -14.35
N VAL A 145 6.29 -6.54 -13.13
CA VAL A 145 7.07 -6.81 -11.91
C VAL A 145 6.88 -8.23 -11.39
N ASP A 146 5.82 -8.90 -11.84
CA ASP A 146 5.51 -10.26 -11.49
C ASP A 146 5.40 -11.15 -12.75
N HIS A 147 6.35 -12.08 -12.85
CA HIS A 147 6.44 -13.01 -13.96
C HIS A 147 5.59 -14.28 -13.74
N ASP A 148 5.10 -14.52 -12.54
CA ASP A 148 4.32 -15.71 -12.18
C ASP A 148 2.83 -15.56 -12.57
N GLU A 149 2.39 -14.32 -12.81
CA GLU A 149 0.99 -13.97 -13.12
C GLU A 149 0.58 -14.34 -14.55
N ALA A 150 0.57 -15.63 -14.88
CA ALA A 150 0.19 -16.14 -16.21
C ALA A 150 -1.31 -15.92 -16.50
N ASP A 151 -2.16 -16.09 -15.49
CA ASP A 151 -3.62 -15.91 -15.63
C ASP A 151 -3.99 -14.46 -15.92
N ILE A 152 -3.35 -13.49 -15.24
CA ILE A 152 -3.57 -12.06 -15.49
C ILE A 152 -3.19 -11.70 -16.93
N VAL A 153 -2.06 -12.22 -17.43
CA VAL A 153 -1.64 -11.98 -18.82
C VAL A 153 -2.66 -12.56 -19.81
N ARG A 154 -3.23 -13.75 -19.53
CA ARG A 154 -4.30 -14.32 -20.36
C ARG A 154 -5.56 -13.45 -20.32
N PHE A 155 -5.99 -12.98 -19.14
CA PHE A 155 -7.16 -12.11 -19.03
C PHE A 155 -6.99 -10.79 -19.79
N LEU A 156 -5.80 -10.17 -19.71
CA LEU A 156 -5.48 -8.98 -20.51
C LEU A 156 -5.54 -9.25 -22.02
N ALA A 157 -5.13 -10.44 -22.46
CA ALA A 157 -5.27 -10.85 -23.86
C ALA A 157 -6.75 -10.91 -24.29
N GLU A 158 -7.61 -11.54 -23.48
CA GLU A 158 -9.05 -11.65 -23.73
C GLU A 158 -9.74 -10.28 -23.76
N ILE A 159 -9.29 -9.34 -22.93
CA ILE A 159 -9.77 -7.96 -22.93
C ILE A 159 -9.40 -7.27 -24.25
N LYS A 160 -8.14 -7.34 -24.66
CA LYS A 160 -7.66 -6.72 -25.92
C LYS A 160 -8.35 -7.31 -27.15
N GLU A 161 -8.61 -8.61 -27.14
CA GLU A 161 -9.36 -9.29 -28.19
C GLU A 161 -10.80 -8.76 -28.30
N LYS A 162 -11.49 -8.58 -27.16
CA LYS A 162 -12.83 -7.99 -27.12
C LYS A 162 -12.87 -6.53 -27.58
N GLU A 163 -11.81 -5.78 -27.33
CA GLU A 163 -11.62 -4.40 -27.80
C GLU A 163 -11.30 -4.32 -29.30
N GLY A 164 -11.00 -5.46 -29.95
CA GLY A 164 -10.63 -5.55 -31.36
C GLY A 164 -9.13 -5.32 -31.63
N ASP A 165 -8.31 -5.16 -30.59
CA ASP A 165 -6.86 -5.06 -30.67
C ASP A 165 -6.22 -6.47 -30.71
N ILE A 166 -6.39 -7.12 -31.85
CA ILE A 166 -5.98 -8.52 -32.05
C ILE A 166 -4.46 -8.68 -31.98
N ASP A 167 -3.69 -7.70 -32.45
CA ASP A 167 -2.23 -7.77 -32.46
C ASP A 167 -1.67 -7.82 -31.03
N THR A 168 -2.13 -6.91 -30.16
CA THR A 168 -1.76 -6.90 -28.74
C THR A 168 -2.26 -8.14 -28.01
N ALA A 169 -3.48 -8.60 -28.32
CA ALA A 169 -4.02 -9.83 -27.73
C ALA A 169 -3.14 -11.06 -28.02
N VAL A 170 -2.70 -11.23 -29.27
CA VAL A 170 -1.80 -12.32 -29.67
C VAL A 170 -0.46 -12.24 -28.93
N GLU A 171 0.09 -11.05 -28.72
CA GLU A 171 1.31 -10.86 -27.94
C GLU A 171 1.13 -11.31 -26.48
N TYR A 172 0.03 -10.89 -25.84
CA TYR A 172 -0.27 -11.31 -24.48
C TYR A 172 -0.52 -12.82 -24.37
N TYR A 173 -1.28 -13.43 -25.27
CA TYR A 173 -1.47 -14.89 -25.26
C TYR A 173 -0.15 -15.65 -25.36
N LYS A 174 0.78 -15.23 -26.24
CA LYS A 174 2.12 -15.84 -26.34
C LYS A 174 2.89 -15.71 -25.04
N ARG A 175 2.84 -14.55 -24.39
CA ARG A 175 3.47 -14.32 -23.07
C ARG A 175 2.86 -15.20 -21.98
N ALA A 176 1.54 -15.36 -21.95
CA ALA A 176 0.86 -16.22 -20.99
C ALA A 176 1.27 -17.69 -21.16
N ILE A 177 1.25 -18.20 -22.39
CA ILE A 177 1.70 -19.57 -22.71
C ILE A 177 3.16 -19.79 -22.25
N HIS A 178 4.05 -18.84 -22.53
CA HIS A 178 5.43 -18.92 -22.07
C HIS A 178 5.55 -18.96 -20.54
N ARG A 179 4.71 -18.23 -19.81
CA ARG A 179 4.68 -18.26 -18.34
C ARG A 179 4.12 -19.56 -17.77
N TYR A 180 3.15 -20.19 -18.41
CA TYR A 180 2.61 -21.48 -17.94
C TYR A 180 3.58 -22.66 -18.11
N ILE A 181 4.55 -22.54 -19.02
CA ILE A 181 5.47 -23.63 -19.38
C ILE A 181 6.78 -23.58 -18.60
N ASN A 182 7.20 -22.40 -18.12
CA ASN A 182 8.42 -22.22 -17.33
C ASN A 182 8.12 -22.23 -15.83
#